data_AF-A0A7C0VZ47-F1
#
_entry.id   AF-A0A7C0VZ47-F1
#
_cell.length_a   1.000
_cell.length_b   1.000
_cell.length_c   1.000
_cell.angle_alpha   90.00
_cell.angle_beta   90.00
_cell.angle_gamma   90.00
#
_symmetry.space_group_name_H-M   'P 1'
#
loop_
_entity.id
_entity.type
_entity.pdbx_description
1 polymer ?
#
loop_
_entity_poly.entity_id
_entity_poly.type
_entity_poly.pdbx_seq_one_letter_code
_entity_poly.pdbx_strand_id
1 'polypeptide(L)' 'MNVSLPVHKDIGIQCAGSSATAFFRTISVPEHQTLSFPGIDSKGEILKHPTALKDAYEAGRKLAAF' A
#
# COMPACT_ATOMS: atom_id res chain seq x y z
N MET A 1 21.18 14.40 -17.99
CA MET A 1 19.78 14.89 -17.85
C MET A 1 19.08 13.95 -16.91
N ASN A 2 18.84 14.36 -15.67
CA ASN A 2 18.10 13.53 -14.70
C ASN A 2 16.64 13.97 -14.81
N VAL A 3 15.85 13.19 -15.54
CA VAL A 3 14.42 13.46 -15.71
C VAL A 3 13.72 12.96 -14.46
N SER A 4 13.47 13.85 -13.50
CA SER A 4 12.55 13.60 -12.40
C SER A 4 11.12 13.70 -12.94
N LEU A 5 10.62 12.62 -13.55
CA LEU A 5 9.21 12.54 -13.94
C LEU A 5 8.36 12.57 -12.65
N PRO A 6 7.29 13.37 -12.59
CA PRO A 6 6.34 13.26 -11.49
C PRO A 6 5.64 11.91 -11.64
N VAL A 7 6.06 10.92 -10.85
CA VAL A 7 5.25 9.72 -10.65
C VAL A 7 3.93 10.21 -10.06
N HIS A 8 2.86 10.14 -10.84
CA HIS A 8 1.52 10.27 -10.29
C HIS A 8 1.42 9.20 -9.20
N LYS A 9 1.41 9.62 -7.92
CA LYS A 9 1.54 8.74 -6.75
C LYS A 9 0.52 7.58 -6.78
N ASP A 10 -0.61 7.82 -7.45
CA ASP A 10 -1.67 6.86 -7.70
C ASP A 10 -1.27 5.73 -8.67
N ILE A 11 -0.47 6.00 -9.71
CA ILE A 11 -0.02 4.99 -10.68
C ILE A 11 0.87 3.95 -9.99
N GLY A 12 1.79 4.38 -9.12
CA GLY A 12 2.65 3.46 -8.38
C GLY A 12 1.85 2.50 -7.51
N ILE A 13 0.83 3.01 -6.82
CA ILE A 13 -0.08 2.21 -5.99
C ILE A 13 -0.90 1.24 -6.86
N GLN A 14 -1.43 1.69 -8.00
CA GLN A 14 -2.20 0.85 -8.92
C GLN A 14 -1.38 -0.29 -9.52
N CYS A 15 -0.14 -0.01 -9.94
CA CYS A 15 0.78 -1.02 -10.46
C CYS A 15 1.10 -2.06 -9.38
N ALA A 16 1.49 -1.62 -8.18
CA ALA A 16 1.78 -2.51 -7.06
C ALA A 16 0.58 -3.37 -6.68
N GLY A 17 -0.61 -2.77 -6.59
CA GLY A 17 -1.87 -3.49 -6.30
C GLY A 17 -2.21 -4.52 -7.37
N SER A 18 -2.01 -4.19 -8.65
CA SER A 18 -2.25 -5.13 -9.77
C SER A 18 -1.27 -6.31 -9.74
N SER A 19 0.02 -6.06 -9.47
CA SER A 19 1.03 -7.11 -9.32
C SER A 19 0.72 -8.03 -8.14
N ALA A 20 0.36 -7.47 -6.98
CA ALA A 20 -0.03 -8.24 -5.80
C ALA A 20 -1.29 -9.08 -6.06
N THR A 21 -2.30 -8.50 -6.70
CA THR A 21 -3.52 -9.21 -7.12
C THR A 21 -3.20 -10.40 -8.00
N ALA A 22 -2.37 -10.21 -9.02
CA ALA A 22 -1.97 -11.29 -9.93
C ALA A 22 -1.27 -12.42 -9.16
N PHE A 23 -0.30 -12.07 -8.29
CA PHE A 23 0.40 -13.04 -7.46
C PHE A 23 -0.55 -13.83 -6.53
N PHE A 24 -1.42 -13.14 -5.77
CA PHE A 24 -2.35 -13.79 -4.85
C PHE A 24 -3.30 -14.75 -5.55
N ARG A 25 -3.77 -14.42 -6.77
CA ARG A 25 -4.56 -15.34 -7.59
C ARG A 25 -3.80 -16.62 -7.95
N THR A 26 -2.49 -16.55 -8.18
CA THR A 26 -1.69 -17.77 -8.49
C THR A 26 -1.63 -18.76 -7.34
N ILE A 27 -1.80 -18.29 -6.10
CA ILE A 27 -1.80 -19.11 -4.88
C ILE A 27 -3.21 -19.26 -4.29
N SER A 28 -4.25 -19.06 -5.12
CA SER A 28 -5.66 -19.23 -4.75
C SER A 28 -6.10 -18.37 -3.56
N VAL A 29 -5.52 -17.20 -3.37
CA VAL A 29 -6.00 -16.18 -2.43
C VAL A 29 -6.95 -15.25 -3.21
N PRO A 30 -8.28 -15.39 -3.05
CA PRO A 30 -9.27 -14.70 -3.89
C PRO A 30 -9.45 -13.23 -3.51
N GLU A 31 -9.23 -12.89 -2.25
CA GLU A 31 -9.47 -11.57 -1.68
C GLU A 31 -8.26 -11.10 -0.89
N HIS A 32 -7.94 -9.83 -1.04
CA HIS A 32 -6.92 -9.13 -0.28
C HIS A 32 -7.30 -7.65 -0.19
N GLN A 33 -6.73 -6.95 0.77
CA GLN A 33 -6.89 -5.50 0.92
C GLN A 33 -5.53 -4.82 0.80
N THR A 34 -5.51 -3.64 0.17
CA THR A 34 -4.32 -2.78 0.11
C THR A 34 -4.53 -1.56 1.00
N LEU A 35 -3.54 -1.26 1.84
CA LEU A 35 -3.46 -0.03 2.62
C LEU A 35 -2.23 0.75 2.14
N SER A 36 -2.44 1.98 1.65
CA SER A 36 -1.39 2.80 1.03
C SER A 36 -1.37 4.21 1.63
N PHE A 37 -0.17 4.76 1.84
CA PHE A 37 0.05 6.12 2.34
C PHE A 37 0.87 6.90 1.30
N PRO A 38 0.23 7.54 0.31
CA PRO A 38 0.95 8.27 -0.74
C PRO A 38 1.71 9.47 -0.16
N GLY A 39 2.91 9.72 -0.69
CA GLY A 39 3.72 10.88 -0.34
C GLY A 39 4.53 10.78 0.94
N ILE A 40 4.77 9.56 1.41
CA ILE A 40 5.83 9.23 2.35
C ILE A 40 7.09 8.94 1.52
N ASP A 41 7.96 9.94 1.38
CA ASP A 41 9.08 9.93 0.44
C ASP A 41 10.44 9.78 1.16
N SER A 42 10.46 9.76 2.50
CA SER A 42 11.65 9.59 3.35
C SER A 42 11.41 8.68 4.55
N LYS A 43 12.50 8.04 5.00
CA LYS A 43 12.48 7.17 6.20
C LYS A 43 11.98 7.95 7.42
N GLY A 44 10.97 7.41 8.10
CA GLY A 44 10.39 7.99 9.31
C GLY A 44 9.29 9.02 9.08
N GLU A 45 9.02 9.46 7.84
CA GLU A 45 7.91 10.39 7.57
C GLU A 45 6.55 9.81 7.90
N ILE A 46 6.38 8.49 7.78
CA ILE A 46 5.15 7.78 8.15
C ILE A 46 4.74 8.03 9.61
N LEU A 47 5.69 8.34 10.50
CA LEU A 47 5.42 8.64 11.92
C LEU A 47 4.62 9.95 12.09
N LYS A 48 4.64 10.84 11.09
CA LYS A 48 3.88 12.09 11.09
C LYS A 48 2.45 11.91 10.55
N HIS A 49 2.14 10.76 9.95
CA HIS A 49 0.83 10.51 9.38
C HIS A 49 -0.16 10.23 10.52
N PRO A 50 -1.21 11.05 10.69
CA PRO A 50 -2.03 11.05 11.91
C PRO A 50 -2.75 9.73 12.17
N THR A 51 -3.06 8.97 11.11
CA THR A 51 -3.83 7.73 11.21
C THR A 51 -3.04 6.48 10.85
N ALA A 52 -1.79 6.57 10.36
CA ALA A 52 -1.15 5.42 9.71
C ALA A 52 -1.01 4.20 10.61
N LEU A 53 -0.63 4.41 11.88
CA LEU A 53 -0.54 3.34 12.87
C LEU A 53 -1.92 2.74 13.19
N LYS A 54 -2.94 3.58 13.33
CA LYS A 54 -4.31 3.15 13.63
C LYS A 54 -4.89 2.34 12.46
N ASP A 55 -4.75 2.85 11.23
CA ASP A 55 -5.27 2.20 10.03
C ASP A 55 -4.61 0.84 9.80
N ALA A 56 -3.29 0.74 10.02
CA ALA A 56 -2.56 -0.53 9.95
C ALA A 56 -3.00 -1.52 11.05
N TYR A 57 -3.19 -1.04 12.28
CA TYR A 57 -3.71 -1.86 13.37
C TYR A 57 -5.12 -2.41 13.07
N GLU A 58 -6.01 -1.57 12.55
CA GLU A 58 -7.37 -1.98 12.19
C GLU A 58 -7.40 -2.96 11.02
N ALA A 59 -6.55 -2.76 10.00
CA ALA A 59 -6.40 -3.70 8.90
C ALA A 59 -5.90 -5.08 9.39
N GLY A 60 -4.88 -5.09 10.26
CA GLY A 60 -4.38 -6.33 10.87
C GLY A 60 -5.42 -7.02 11.73
N ARG A 61 -6.20 -6.27 12.53
CA ARG A 61 -7.29 -6.85 13.32
C ARG A 61 -8.37 -7.48 12.44
N LYS A 62 -8.76 -6.85 11.34
CA LYS A 62 -9.73 -7.42 10.39
C LYS A 62 -9.18 -8.70 9.76
N LEU A 63 -7.90 -8.73 9.42
CA LEU A 63 -7.23 -9.92 8.87
C LEU A 63 -7.18 -11.09 9.86
N ALA A 64 -7.05 -10.84 11.16
CA ALA A 64 -7.04 -11.89 12.17
C ALA A 64 -8.44 -12.32 12.65
N ALA A 65 -9.49 -11.59 12.25
CA ALA A 65 -10.87 -11.83 12.67
C ALA A 65 -11.66 -12.71 11.68
N PHE A 66 -11.01 -13.24 10.65
CA PHE A 66 -11.58 -14.23 9.74
C PHE A 66 -11.84 -15.57 10.46
#